data_AF-Q06W96-F1
#
_entry.id   AF-Q06W96-F1
#
_cell.length_a   1.000
_cell.length_b   1.000
_cell.length_c   1.000
_cell.angle_alpha   90.00
_cell.angle_beta   90.00
_cell.angle_gamma   90.00
#
_symmetry.space_group_name_H-M   'P 1'
#
loop_
_entity.id
_entity.type
_entity.pdbx_description
1 polymer ?
#
loop_
_entity_poly.entity_id
_entity_poly.type
_entity_poly.pdbx_seq_one_letter_code
_entity_poly.pdbx_strand_id
1 'polypeptide(L)'
;RPVVRKLVSEMRQNPIDVLYRPKDGASPDAADVLMGMYRTDMRHNTAKIAVNIAVREQIEAGVGAWRLVTDYEDQSPTSNNQVIRREPIHSACSHVIWDSNSKLMDKSDARHCKVNHSMSQNGWEDFAEKYDLDADDIPSFQNPNDWVFPWLTQDTIQIAEFYEVVEKKETAFIYQDPVTGEPVSYFKHDIKDVIDDLADSGFIKIAERQIKRRRVYKSIITCTAV
;
A
#
# COMPACT_ATOMS: atom_id res chain seq x y z
N ARG A 1 -16.36 28.08 -0.45
CA ARG A 1 -14.96 28.29 -0.90
C ARG A 1 -14.04 28.94 0.15
N PRO A 2 -14.34 30.12 0.76
CA PRO A 2 -13.43 30.72 1.75
C PRO A 2 -13.26 29.88 3.03
N VAL A 3 -14.34 29.24 3.50
CA VAL A 3 -14.30 28.34 4.68
C VAL A 3 -13.39 27.14 4.44
N VAL A 4 -13.54 26.46 3.30
CA VAL A 4 -12.69 25.31 2.91
C VAL A 4 -11.22 25.70 2.91
N ARG A 5 -10.87 26.85 2.30
CA ARG A 5 -9.47 27.31 2.25
C ARG A 5 -8.90 27.56 3.64
N LYS A 6 -9.69 28.13 4.55
CA LYS A 6 -9.27 28.37 5.94
C LYS A 6 -8.96 27.04 6.65
N LEU A 7 -9.89 26.09 6.63
CA LEU A 7 -9.73 24.79 7.29
C LEU A 7 -8.55 23.99 6.72
N VAL A 8 -8.41 23.96 5.39
CA VAL A 8 -7.27 23.31 4.73
C VAL A 8 -5.95 23.97 5.14
N SER A 9 -5.91 25.30 5.25
CA SER A 9 -4.70 26.01 5.68
C SER A 9 -4.30 25.66 7.12
N GLU A 10 -5.26 25.59 8.05
CA GLU A 10 -5.02 25.24 9.45
C GLU A 10 -4.46 23.82 9.58
N MET A 11 -5.02 22.84 8.85
CA MET A 11 -4.52 21.46 8.88
C MET A 11 -3.16 21.30 8.19
N ARG A 12 -2.86 22.12 7.18
CA ARG A 12 -1.54 22.11 6.51
C ARG A 12 -0.42 22.74 7.34
N GLN A 13 -0.75 23.71 8.19
CA GLN A 13 0.19 24.31 9.13
C GLN A 13 0.58 23.34 10.24
N ASN A 14 -0.35 22.46 10.64
CA ASN A 14 -0.14 21.44 11.65
C ASN A 14 -0.23 20.02 11.04
N PRO A 15 0.76 19.60 10.24
CA PRO A 15 0.76 18.25 9.68
C PRO A 15 0.85 17.22 10.79
N ILE A 16 -0.06 16.26 10.77
CA ILE A 16 -0.04 15.10 11.66
C ILE A 16 0.77 14.02 10.97
N ASP A 17 1.84 13.56 11.64
CA ASP A 17 2.73 12.52 11.14
C ASP A 17 2.79 11.32 12.10
N VAL A 18 3.30 10.20 11.62
CA VAL A 18 3.40 8.95 12.38
C VAL A 18 4.45 9.08 13.47
N LEU A 19 4.10 8.64 14.69
CA LEU A 19 5.03 8.47 15.79
C LEU A 19 4.90 7.04 16.31
N TYR A 20 5.93 6.24 16.09
CA TYR A 20 6.02 4.92 16.72
C TYR A 20 6.37 5.09 18.20
N ARG A 21 5.62 4.41 19.06
CA ARG A 21 5.92 4.30 20.49
C ARG A 21 6.17 2.83 20.82
N PRO A 22 7.20 2.52 21.62
CA PRO A 22 7.44 1.15 22.03
C PRO A 22 6.25 0.63 22.83
N LYS A 23 5.91 -0.64 22.63
CA LYS A 23 4.91 -1.33 23.44
C LYS A 23 5.52 -1.70 24.79
N ASP A 24 4.68 -1.84 25.82
CA ASP A 24 5.12 -2.34 27.13
C ASP A 24 5.89 -3.66 27.01
N GLY A 25 7.13 -3.66 27.50
CA GLY A 25 8.06 -4.80 27.44
C GLY A 25 8.90 -4.91 26.17
N ALA A 26 8.74 -4.02 25.19
CA ALA A 26 9.64 -3.92 24.05
C ALA A 26 10.82 -2.99 24.35
N SER A 27 11.93 -3.19 23.64
CA SER A 27 13.08 -2.28 23.72
C SER A 27 12.67 -0.86 23.29
N PRO A 28 13.01 0.19 24.06
CA PRO A 28 12.76 1.58 23.66
C PRO A 28 13.37 1.94 22.30
N ASP A 29 14.54 1.40 21.99
CA ASP A 29 15.32 1.72 20.79
C ASP A 29 14.65 1.20 19.50
N ALA A 30 13.72 0.23 19.62
CA ALA A 30 13.00 -0.31 18.47
C ALA A 30 12.15 0.76 17.77
N ALA A 31 11.63 1.74 18.51
CA ALA A 31 10.85 2.84 17.93
C ALA A 31 11.72 3.75 17.05
N ASP A 32 12.96 4.02 17.48
CA ASP A 32 13.86 4.92 16.75
C ASP A 32 14.31 4.32 15.42
N VAL A 33 14.56 3.00 15.37
CA VAL A 33 14.89 2.29 14.13
C VAL A 33 13.74 2.39 13.12
N LEU A 34 12.50 2.10 13.54
CA LEU A 34 11.32 2.17 12.67
C LEU A 34 11.02 3.60 12.23
N MET A 35 11.21 4.58 13.12
CA MET A 35 11.09 6.00 12.78
C MET A 35 12.14 6.45 11.77
N GLY A 36 13.38 5.96 11.87
CA GLY A 36 14.45 6.23 10.92
C GLY A 36 14.10 5.75 9.51
N MET A 37 13.61 4.52 9.41
CA MET A 37 13.14 3.95 8.13
C MET A 37 11.96 4.75 7.56
N TYR A 38 10.91 4.97 8.36
CA TYR A 38 9.72 5.71 7.94
C TYR A 38 10.05 7.12 7.45
N ARG A 39 10.92 7.84 8.17
CA ARG A 39 11.30 9.21 7.78
C ARG A 39 12.10 9.26 6.49
N THR A 40 12.89 8.24 6.21
CA THR A 40 13.70 8.18 4.99
C THR A 40 12.80 8.05 3.77
N ASP A 41 11.89 7.07 3.80
CA ASP A 41 10.97 6.77 2.70
C ASP A 41 9.92 7.87 2.51
N MET A 42 9.42 8.48 3.59
CA MET A 42 8.36 9.49 3.53
C MET A 42 8.86 10.91 3.32
N ARG A 43 10.18 11.11 3.14
CA ARG A 43 10.76 12.44 2.86
C ARG A 43 10.38 12.97 1.48
N HIS A 44 10.05 12.10 0.53
CA HIS A 44 9.71 12.50 -0.83
C HIS A 44 8.44 13.37 -0.87
N ASN A 45 8.41 14.31 -1.82
CA ASN A 45 7.29 15.23 -1.98
C ASN A 45 5.95 14.51 -2.20
N THR A 46 5.96 13.34 -2.84
CA THR A 46 4.78 12.50 -3.07
C THR A 46 4.05 12.19 -1.75
N ALA A 47 4.78 11.87 -0.68
CA ALA A 47 4.16 11.57 0.62
C ALA A 47 3.45 12.79 1.22
N LYS A 48 4.05 13.98 1.10
CA LYS A 48 3.44 15.24 1.54
C LYS A 48 2.23 15.62 0.68
N ILE A 49 2.33 15.41 -0.63
CA ILE A 49 1.23 15.66 -1.59
C ILE A 49 0.03 14.75 -1.25
N ALA A 50 0.29 13.46 -0.97
CA ALA A 50 -0.74 12.50 -0.58
C ALA A 50 -1.56 12.94 0.65
N VAL A 51 -0.89 13.39 1.71
CA VAL A 51 -1.58 13.92 2.91
C VAL A 51 -2.38 15.18 2.59
N ASN A 52 -1.80 16.10 1.81
CA ASN A 52 -2.45 17.35 1.44
C ASN A 52 -3.71 17.17 0.58
N ILE A 53 -3.73 16.13 -0.25
CA ILE A 53 -4.89 15.75 -1.06
C ILE A 53 -5.94 15.10 -0.16
N ALA A 54 -5.55 14.11 0.65
CA ALA A 54 -6.49 13.41 1.52
C ALA A 54 -7.19 14.35 2.51
N VAL A 55 -6.46 15.28 3.14
CA VAL A 55 -7.05 16.29 4.04
C VAL A 55 -7.99 17.24 3.29
N ARG A 56 -7.64 17.62 2.06
CA ARG A 56 -8.48 18.50 1.26
C ARG A 56 -9.78 17.79 0.84
N GLU A 57 -9.68 16.57 0.34
CA GLU A 57 -10.85 15.77 -0.05
C GLU A 57 -11.69 15.37 1.15
N GLN A 58 -11.10 15.17 2.34
CA GLN A 58 -11.84 14.99 3.58
C GLN A 58 -12.77 16.19 3.87
N ILE A 59 -12.32 17.42 3.62
CA ILE A 59 -13.12 18.63 3.86
C ILE A 59 -14.13 18.87 2.71
N GLU A 60 -13.74 18.62 1.46
CA GLU A 60 -14.58 18.92 0.28
C GLU A 60 -15.58 17.80 -0.05
N ALA A 61 -15.13 16.54 -0.04
CA ALA A 61 -15.88 15.35 -0.45
C ALA A 61 -16.21 14.38 0.70
N GLY A 62 -15.65 14.60 1.90
CA GLY A 62 -15.87 13.78 3.08
C GLY A 62 -14.94 12.57 3.22
N VAL A 63 -14.26 12.16 2.15
CA VAL A 63 -13.35 11.01 2.12
C VAL A 63 -12.11 11.39 1.34
N GLY A 64 -10.94 11.02 1.86
CA GLY A 64 -9.65 11.12 1.18
C GLY A 64 -8.83 9.86 1.45
N ALA A 65 -8.03 9.44 0.47
CA ALA A 65 -7.23 8.21 0.57
C ALA A 65 -5.85 8.40 -0.08
N TRP A 66 -4.92 7.53 0.32
CA TRP A 66 -3.63 7.35 -0.32
C TRP A 66 -3.28 5.87 -0.32
N ARG A 67 -2.44 5.43 -1.25
CA ARG A 67 -1.91 4.07 -1.29
C ARG A 67 -0.44 4.04 -0.87
N LEU A 68 -0.02 2.92 -0.31
CA LEU A 68 1.39 2.61 -0.08
C LEU A 68 1.81 1.57 -1.10
N VAL A 69 2.85 1.88 -1.87
CA VAL A 69 3.41 1.01 -2.89
C VAL A 69 4.87 0.74 -2.58
N THR A 70 5.34 -0.45 -2.91
CA THR A 70 6.76 -0.81 -2.84
C THR A 70 7.35 -0.65 -4.22
N ASP A 71 8.50 0.01 -4.29
CA ASP A 71 9.28 0.17 -5.52
C ASP A 71 10.73 -0.25 -5.27
N TYR A 72 11.42 -0.67 -6.31
CA TYR A 72 12.85 -0.98 -6.23
C TYR A 72 13.65 0.27 -6.60
N GLU A 73 14.57 0.67 -5.74
CA GLU A 73 15.43 1.84 -5.96
C GLU A 73 16.90 1.43 -5.87
N ASP A 74 17.56 1.37 -7.02
CA ASP A 74 19.00 1.06 -7.14
C ASP A 74 19.91 2.24 -6.77
N GLN A 75 19.34 3.41 -6.47
CA GLN A 75 20.10 4.63 -6.22
C GLN A 75 20.73 4.69 -4.82
N SER A 76 20.33 3.82 -3.88
CA SER A 76 20.88 3.77 -2.53
C SER A 76 21.49 2.40 -2.18
N PRO A 77 22.83 2.30 -2.13
CA PRO A 77 23.54 1.03 -1.95
C PRO A 77 23.48 0.44 -0.53
N THR A 78 22.75 1.07 0.40
CA THR A 78 22.72 0.69 1.83
C THR A 78 21.38 0.12 2.31
N SER A 79 20.33 0.18 1.48
CA SER A 79 19.02 -0.41 1.79
C SER A 79 18.85 -1.70 0.98
N ASN A 80 17.86 -2.53 1.31
CA ASN A 80 17.53 -3.78 0.59
C ASN A 80 16.96 -3.53 -0.83
N ASN A 81 17.45 -2.50 -1.52
CA ASN A 81 17.01 -1.89 -2.77
C ASN A 81 15.50 -1.65 -2.88
N GLN A 82 14.75 -1.65 -1.78
CA GLN A 82 13.30 -1.43 -1.76
C GLN A 82 12.97 -0.18 -0.95
N VAL A 83 11.99 0.58 -1.46
CA VAL A 83 11.47 1.80 -0.81
C VAL A 83 9.95 1.78 -0.83
N ILE A 84 9.34 2.16 0.29
CA ILE A 84 7.88 2.29 0.38
C ILE A 84 7.48 3.71 0.04
N ARG A 85 6.72 3.90 -1.03
CA ARG A 85 6.23 5.21 -1.46
C ARG A 85 4.74 5.38 -1.15
N ARG A 86 4.38 6.58 -0.70
CA ARG A 86 2.99 6.97 -0.48
C ARG A 86 2.49 7.76 -1.67
N GLU A 87 1.51 7.21 -2.39
CA GLU A 87 0.93 7.83 -3.57
C GLU A 87 -0.48 8.35 -3.29
N PRO A 88 -0.81 9.58 -3.72
CA PRO A 88 -2.16 10.12 -3.60
C PRO A 88 -3.16 9.33 -4.46
N ILE A 89 -4.39 9.21 -3.97
CA ILE A 89 -5.53 8.85 -4.80
C ILE A 89 -6.44 10.07 -4.87
N HIS A 90 -6.56 10.63 -6.07
CA HIS A 90 -7.46 11.75 -6.34
C HIS A 90 -8.90 11.25 -6.53
N SER A 91 -9.87 12.05 -6.12
CA SER A 91 -11.29 11.73 -6.17
C SER A 91 -11.57 10.37 -5.52
N ALA A 92 -11.06 10.20 -4.30
CA ALA A 92 -11.15 8.92 -3.58
C ALA A 92 -12.60 8.46 -3.37
N CYS A 93 -13.55 9.39 -3.27
CA CYS A 93 -14.97 9.09 -3.13
C CYS A 93 -15.58 8.30 -4.30
N SER A 94 -15.03 8.43 -5.51
CA SER A 94 -15.52 7.77 -6.72
C SER A 94 -14.60 6.62 -7.17
N HIS A 95 -13.32 6.67 -6.81
CA HIS A 95 -12.32 5.69 -7.24
C HIS A 95 -12.08 4.57 -6.22
N VAL A 96 -12.25 4.82 -4.92
CA VAL A 96 -12.01 3.80 -3.88
C VAL A 96 -13.34 3.26 -3.36
N ILE A 97 -13.62 2.00 -3.67
CA ILE A 97 -14.85 1.31 -3.28
C ILE A 97 -14.51 0.21 -2.29
N TRP A 98 -15.00 0.38 -1.06
CA TRP A 98 -14.80 -0.57 0.03
C TRP A 98 -15.97 -1.54 0.13
N ASP A 99 -15.74 -2.67 0.80
CA ASP A 99 -16.79 -3.59 1.21
C ASP A 99 -17.90 -2.86 2.00
N SER A 100 -19.16 -3.09 1.60
CA SER A 100 -20.34 -2.46 2.20
C SER A 100 -20.57 -2.87 3.66
N ASN A 101 -19.99 -4.00 4.07
CA ASN A 101 -20.10 -4.47 5.44
C ASN A 101 -19.13 -3.78 6.42
N SER A 102 -18.15 -3.00 5.92
CA SER A 102 -17.14 -2.37 6.76
C SER A 102 -17.74 -1.28 7.65
N LYS A 103 -17.63 -1.46 8.97
CA LYS A 103 -18.19 -0.58 10.00
C LYS A 103 -17.16 0.38 10.57
N LEU A 104 -15.88 0.01 10.55
CA LEU A 104 -14.83 0.87 11.07
C LEU A 104 -14.49 1.99 10.08
N MET A 105 -14.04 3.14 10.61
CA MET A 105 -13.64 4.28 9.77
C MET A 105 -12.30 4.03 9.05
N ASP A 106 -11.41 3.26 9.66
CA ASP A 106 -10.11 2.87 9.09
C ASP A 106 -10.21 1.77 8.03
N LYS A 107 -11.42 1.20 7.84
CA LYS A 107 -11.71 0.11 6.91
C LYS A 107 -10.87 -1.16 7.13
N SER A 108 -10.32 -1.36 8.34
CA SER A 108 -9.49 -2.53 8.65
C SER A 108 -10.26 -3.86 8.70
N ASP A 109 -11.58 -3.78 8.84
CA ASP A 109 -12.52 -4.90 8.80
C ASP A 109 -12.98 -5.27 7.37
N ALA A 110 -12.71 -4.41 6.38
CA ALA A 110 -13.02 -4.70 4.98
C ALA A 110 -12.19 -5.90 4.48
N ARG A 111 -12.85 -6.82 3.78
CA ARG A 111 -12.18 -7.93 3.08
C ARG A 111 -11.85 -7.59 1.64
N HIS A 112 -12.61 -6.69 1.04
CA HIS A 112 -12.46 -6.27 -0.33
C HIS A 112 -12.28 -4.76 -0.40
N CYS A 113 -11.29 -4.32 -1.18
CA CYS A 113 -11.11 -2.94 -1.56
C CYS A 113 -10.82 -2.88 -3.05
N LYS A 114 -11.58 -2.09 -3.79
CA LYS A 114 -11.36 -1.85 -5.21
C LYS A 114 -10.92 -0.41 -5.41
N VAL A 115 -9.84 -0.22 -6.16
CA VAL A 115 -9.35 1.09 -6.58
C VAL A 115 -9.44 1.17 -8.09
N ASN A 116 -10.30 2.04 -8.59
CA ASN A 116 -10.37 2.35 -10.01
C ASN A 116 -9.30 3.37 -10.36
N HIS A 117 -8.71 3.23 -11.54
CA HIS A 117 -7.79 4.18 -12.15
C HIS A 117 -8.38 4.62 -13.48
N SER A 118 -8.53 5.93 -13.66
CA SER A 118 -8.86 6.52 -14.96
C SER A 118 -7.61 7.16 -15.52
N MET A 119 -7.15 6.71 -16.68
CA MET A 119 -5.91 7.17 -17.31
C MET A 119 -6.09 7.48 -18.80
N SER A 120 -5.15 8.23 -19.36
CA SER A 120 -5.04 8.43 -20.81
C SER A 120 -4.40 7.21 -21.48
N GLN A 121 -4.44 7.15 -22.82
CA GLN A 121 -3.77 6.12 -23.61
C GLN A 121 -2.30 5.93 -23.22
N ASN A 122 -1.51 7.00 -23.15
CA ASN A 122 -0.10 6.91 -22.76
C ASN A 122 0.07 6.38 -21.33
N GLY A 123 -0.83 6.76 -20.41
CA GLY A 123 -0.79 6.26 -19.05
C GLY A 123 -1.14 4.77 -18.97
N TRP A 124 -1.97 4.28 -19.90
CA TRP A 124 -2.27 2.86 -20.05
C TRP A 124 -1.06 2.07 -20.56
N GLU A 125 -0.36 2.58 -21.56
CA GLU A 125 0.87 1.95 -22.08
C GLU A 125 1.92 1.79 -20.97
N ASP A 126 2.18 2.85 -20.19
CA ASP A 126 3.11 2.81 -19.04
C ASP A 126 2.64 1.81 -17.95
N PHE A 127 1.33 1.74 -17.72
CA PHE A 127 0.76 0.82 -16.74
C PHE A 127 0.86 -0.63 -17.21
N ALA A 128 0.57 -0.89 -18.48
CA ALA A 128 0.66 -2.20 -19.09
C ALA A 128 2.10 -2.72 -19.08
N GLU A 129 3.09 -1.86 -19.40
CA GLU A 129 4.51 -2.21 -19.30
C GLU A 129 4.92 -2.57 -17.88
N LYS A 130 4.48 -1.79 -16.88
CA LYS A 130 4.82 -2.04 -15.47
C LYS A 130 4.24 -3.36 -14.93
N TYR A 131 3.09 -3.77 -15.44
CA TYR A 131 2.36 -4.96 -14.97
C TYR A 131 2.44 -6.16 -15.92
N ASP A 132 3.24 -6.06 -16.99
CA ASP A 132 3.39 -7.07 -18.03
C ASP A 132 2.04 -7.49 -18.65
N LEU A 133 1.23 -6.49 -19.00
CA LEU A 133 -0.08 -6.66 -19.64
C LEU A 133 -0.01 -6.29 -21.12
N ASP A 134 -0.94 -6.81 -21.91
CA ASP A 134 -1.08 -6.45 -23.32
C ASP A 134 -1.65 -5.04 -23.46
N ALA A 135 -0.90 -4.13 -24.06
CA ALA A 135 -1.31 -2.74 -24.27
C ALA A 135 -2.46 -2.61 -25.30
N ASP A 136 -2.62 -3.60 -26.18
CA ASP A 136 -3.69 -3.61 -27.19
C ASP A 136 -5.05 -4.03 -26.59
N ASP A 137 -5.07 -4.68 -25.42
CA ASP A 137 -6.30 -5.02 -24.70
C ASP A 137 -6.79 -3.80 -23.91
N ILE A 138 -7.65 -2.98 -24.53
CA ILE A 138 -8.18 -1.77 -23.91
C ILE A 138 -9.21 -2.15 -22.84
N PRO A 139 -8.90 -1.99 -21.54
CA PRO A 139 -9.82 -2.36 -20.49
C PRO A 139 -10.98 -1.36 -20.43
N SER A 140 -12.18 -1.88 -20.28
CA SER A 140 -13.36 -1.09 -19.93
C SER A 140 -13.76 -1.40 -18.49
N PHE A 141 -14.20 -0.37 -17.77
CA PHE A 141 -14.75 -0.52 -16.44
C PHE A 141 -15.93 0.45 -16.25
N GLN A 142 -16.73 0.26 -15.20
CA GLN A 142 -17.83 1.19 -14.92
C GLN A 142 -17.27 2.57 -14.53
N ASN A 143 -17.57 3.58 -15.35
CA ASN A 143 -17.09 4.93 -15.15
C ASN A 143 -17.76 5.62 -13.95
N PRO A 144 -16.99 6.00 -12.91
CA PRO A 144 -17.52 6.78 -11.80
C PRO A 144 -17.88 8.23 -12.18
N ASN A 145 -17.40 8.73 -13.33
CA ASN A 145 -17.40 10.15 -13.71
C ASN A 145 -18.48 10.53 -14.75
N ASP A 146 -19.28 9.59 -15.26
CA ASP A 146 -20.07 9.82 -16.49
C ASP A 146 -21.23 10.83 -16.36
N TRP A 147 -21.73 11.15 -15.16
CA TRP A 147 -23.05 11.79 -15.02
C TRP A 147 -23.02 13.29 -14.67
N VAL A 148 -21.86 13.84 -14.29
CA VAL A 148 -21.78 15.18 -13.67
C VAL A 148 -20.67 16.08 -14.21
N PHE A 149 -19.66 15.54 -14.92
CA PHE A 149 -18.49 16.35 -15.29
C PHE A 149 -18.66 17.12 -16.60
N PRO A 150 -18.47 18.45 -16.60
CA PRO A 150 -18.59 19.29 -17.80
C PRO A 150 -17.34 19.26 -18.70
N TRP A 151 -16.26 18.59 -18.26
CA TRP A 151 -15.01 18.44 -19.03
C TRP A 151 -15.04 17.07 -19.70
N LEU A 152 -15.33 17.06 -20.99
CA LEU A 152 -15.44 15.83 -21.78
C LEU A 152 -14.05 15.38 -22.22
N THR A 153 -13.40 14.52 -21.43
CA THR A 153 -12.23 13.78 -21.90
C THR A 153 -12.76 12.52 -22.59
N GLN A 154 -12.74 12.49 -23.92
CA GLN A 154 -13.39 11.43 -24.71
C GLN A 154 -12.65 10.07 -24.64
N ASP A 155 -11.36 10.09 -24.29
CA ASP A 155 -10.50 8.90 -24.30
C ASP A 155 -9.98 8.58 -22.88
N THR A 156 -10.88 8.11 -22.01
CA THR A 156 -10.48 7.62 -20.67
C THR A 156 -10.52 6.10 -20.63
N ILE A 157 -9.36 5.49 -20.40
CA ILE A 157 -9.23 4.06 -20.14
C ILE A 157 -9.41 3.82 -18.65
N GLN A 158 -10.12 2.75 -18.31
CA GLN A 158 -10.44 2.43 -16.93
C GLN A 158 -10.03 1.03 -16.56
N ILE A 159 -9.28 0.93 -15.48
CA ILE A 159 -8.85 -0.33 -14.89
C ILE A 159 -9.08 -0.32 -13.39
N ALA A 160 -9.26 -1.49 -12.80
CA ALA A 160 -9.46 -1.62 -11.37
C ALA A 160 -8.41 -2.55 -10.75
N GLU A 161 -7.80 -2.08 -9.66
CA GLU A 161 -7.01 -2.91 -8.75
C GLU A 161 -7.96 -3.43 -7.67
N PHE A 162 -8.09 -4.75 -7.57
CA PHE A 162 -8.89 -5.43 -6.55
C PHE A 162 -7.97 -6.03 -5.49
N TYR A 163 -8.18 -5.62 -4.24
CA TYR A 163 -7.46 -6.11 -3.08
C TYR A 163 -8.37 -6.99 -2.24
N GLU A 164 -7.99 -8.25 -2.06
CA GLU A 164 -8.67 -9.19 -1.17
C GLU A 164 -7.83 -9.53 0.06
N VAL A 165 -8.47 -9.61 1.22
CA VAL A 165 -7.82 -9.98 2.49
C VAL A 165 -8.28 -11.37 2.92
N VAL A 166 -7.34 -12.32 2.93
CA VAL A 166 -7.59 -13.71 3.32
C VAL A 166 -6.83 -14.05 4.59
N GLU A 167 -7.54 -14.62 5.56
CA GLU A 167 -6.93 -15.17 6.77
C GLU A 167 -6.44 -16.59 6.49
N LYS A 168 -5.12 -16.78 6.51
CA LYS A 168 -4.50 -18.11 6.35
C LYS A 168 -3.74 -18.48 7.61
N LYS A 169 -3.75 -19.77 7.94
CA LYS A 169 -2.86 -20.33 8.96
C LYS A 169 -1.55 -20.68 8.27
N GLU A 170 -0.48 -20.02 8.67
CA GLU A 170 0.87 -20.23 8.12
C GLU A 170 1.78 -20.83 9.18
N THR A 171 2.66 -21.73 8.74
CA THR A 171 3.72 -22.29 9.56
C THR A 171 4.90 -21.34 9.58
N ALA A 172 5.20 -20.78 10.75
CA ALA A 172 6.44 -20.06 11.03
C ALA A 172 7.50 -21.05 11.50
N PHE A 173 8.68 -20.96 10.89
CA PHE A 173 9.88 -21.66 11.32
C PHE A 173 10.74 -20.70 12.14
N ILE A 174 11.17 -21.15 13.31
CA ILE A 174 12.04 -20.40 14.20
C ILE A 174 13.44 -20.99 14.03
N TYR A 175 14.34 -20.16 13.53
CA TYR A 175 15.75 -20.46 13.36
C TYR A 175 16.56 -19.78 14.45
N GLN A 176 17.71 -20.36 14.79
CA GLN A 176 18.73 -19.72 15.60
C GLN A 176 19.77 -19.10 14.68
N ASP A 177 20.04 -17.82 14.86
CA ASP A 177 21.20 -17.20 14.22
C ASP A 177 22.50 -17.74 14.83
N PRO A 178 23.43 -18.30 14.03
CA PRO A 178 24.69 -18.82 14.53
C PRO A 178 25.64 -17.74 15.08
N VAL A 179 25.45 -16.47 14.69
CA VAL A 179 26.33 -15.35 15.07
C VAL A 179 25.80 -14.63 16.31
N THR A 180 24.53 -14.26 16.31
CA THR A 180 23.92 -13.50 17.42
C THR A 180 23.30 -14.39 18.49
N GLY A 181 22.98 -15.65 18.15
CA GLY A 181 22.29 -16.59 19.03
C GLY A 181 20.81 -16.27 19.24
N GLU A 182 20.31 -15.18 18.66
CA GLU A 182 18.92 -14.75 18.79
C GLU A 182 17.99 -15.61 17.91
N PRO A 183 16.79 -15.96 18.41
CA PRO A 183 15.81 -16.70 17.61
C PRO A 183 15.19 -15.77 16.56
N VAL A 184 15.40 -16.06 15.28
CA VAL A 184 14.78 -15.36 14.16
C VAL A 184 13.66 -16.22 13.59
N SER A 185 12.45 -15.65 13.51
CA SER A 185 11.31 -16.35 12.94
C SER A 185 11.08 -15.96 11.49
N TYR A 186 10.97 -16.94 10.61
CA TYR A 186 10.65 -16.75 9.22
C TYR A 186 9.44 -17.61 8.81
N PHE A 187 8.62 -17.15 7.86
CA PHE A 187 7.45 -17.90 7.41
C PHE A 187 7.77 -18.79 6.23
N LYS A 188 7.29 -20.04 6.24
CA LYS A 188 7.61 -21.06 5.22
C LYS A 188 7.46 -20.59 3.77
N HIS A 189 6.47 -19.76 3.49
CA HIS A 189 6.22 -19.30 2.12
C HIS A 189 7.16 -18.17 1.70
N ASP A 190 7.58 -17.31 2.63
CA ASP A 190 8.39 -16.13 2.34
C ASP A 190 9.87 -16.50 2.13
N ILE A 191 10.29 -17.68 2.61
CA ILE A 191 11.64 -18.23 2.45
C ILE A 191 11.69 -19.31 1.35
N LYS A 192 10.59 -19.61 0.64
CA LYS A 192 10.55 -20.82 -0.19
C LYS A 192 11.74 -20.92 -1.17
N ASP A 193 12.25 -19.76 -1.61
CA ASP A 193 13.35 -19.64 -2.56
C ASP A 193 14.72 -19.37 -1.90
N VAL A 194 14.79 -19.22 -0.57
CA VAL A 194 16.00 -18.84 0.21
C VAL A 194 16.32 -19.86 1.32
N ILE A 195 15.55 -20.95 1.42
CA ILE A 195 15.75 -21.98 2.47
C ILE A 195 17.14 -22.60 2.37
N ASP A 196 17.62 -22.81 1.15
CA ASP A 196 18.91 -23.45 0.89
C ASP A 196 20.06 -22.52 1.32
N ASP A 197 19.97 -21.22 1.02
CA ASP A 197 20.94 -20.21 1.45
C ASP A 197 21.01 -20.05 2.98
N LEU A 198 19.85 -20.16 3.66
CA LEU A 198 19.78 -20.11 5.13
C LEU A 198 20.38 -21.36 5.78
N ALA A 199 20.22 -22.52 5.16
CA ALA A 199 20.85 -23.75 5.62
C ALA A 199 22.37 -23.68 5.44
N ASP A 200 22.84 -23.16 4.29
CA ASP A 200 24.26 -23.00 3.98
C ASP A 200 24.96 -21.97 4.88
N SER A 201 24.23 -20.94 5.32
CA SER A 201 24.72 -19.95 6.30
C SER A 201 24.70 -20.45 7.75
N GLY A 202 24.27 -21.69 8.00
CA GLY A 202 24.39 -22.36 9.30
C GLY A 202 23.26 -22.06 10.28
N PHE A 203 22.11 -21.55 9.82
CA PHE A 203 20.94 -21.36 10.66
C PHE A 203 20.34 -22.71 11.08
N ILE A 204 20.20 -22.93 12.38
CA ILE A 204 19.62 -24.17 12.92
C ILE A 204 18.15 -23.95 13.23
N LYS A 205 17.29 -24.79 12.68
CA LYS A 205 15.85 -24.75 12.96
C LYS A 205 15.55 -25.33 14.34
N ILE A 206 14.99 -24.51 15.23
CA ILE A 206 14.67 -24.89 16.61
C ILE A 206 13.22 -25.37 16.73
N ALA A 207 12.27 -24.66 16.11
CA ALA A 207 10.85 -24.90 16.34
C ALA A 207 9.98 -24.52 15.14
N GLU A 208 8.77 -25.09 15.13
CA GLU A 208 7.71 -24.72 14.20
C GLU A 208 6.46 -24.29 14.97
N ARG A 209 5.80 -23.24 14.50
CA ARG A 209 4.54 -22.78 15.08
C ARG A 209 3.56 -22.38 14.00
N GLN A 210 2.31 -22.80 14.14
CA GLN A 210 1.23 -22.27 13.30
C GLN A 210 0.75 -20.93 13.86
N ILE A 211 0.76 -19.91 13.01
CA ILE A 211 0.32 -18.55 13.32
C ILE A 211 -0.76 -18.15 12.31
N LYS A 212 -1.83 -17.50 12.80
CA LYS A 212 -2.87 -16.94 11.94
C LYS A 212 -2.36 -15.60 11.40
N ARG A 213 -2.27 -15.45 10.07
CA ARG A 213 -1.83 -14.23 9.39
C ARG A 213 -2.88 -13.79 8.37
N ARG A 214 -3.06 -12.48 8.25
CA ARG A 214 -3.83 -11.87 7.16
C ARG A 214 -2.89 -11.65 5.99
N ARG A 215 -3.22 -12.19 4.82
CA ARG A 215 -2.56 -11.87 3.56
C ARG A 215 -3.48 -11.03 2.69
N VAL A 216 -2.87 -10.14 1.93
CA VAL A 216 -3.57 -9.32 0.94
C VAL A 216 -3.10 -9.76 -0.43
N TYR A 217 -4.04 -10.06 -1.33
CA TYR A 217 -3.75 -10.32 -2.74
C TYR A 217 -4.27 -9.16 -3.56
N LYS A 218 -3.47 -8.73 -4.55
CA LYS A 218 -3.85 -7.71 -5.53
C LYS A 218 -4.06 -8.41 -6.86
N SER A 219 -5.26 -8.28 -7.41
CA SER A 219 -5.61 -8.69 -8.77
C SER A 219 -5.94 -7.46 -9.60
N ILE A 220 -5.56 -7.49 -10.87
CA ILE A 220 -5.95 -6.47 -11.84
C ILE A 220 -7.19 -7.00 -12.55
N ILE A 221 -8.28 -6.25 -12.53
CA ILE A 221 -9.56 -6.67 -13.09
C ILE A 221 -10.09 -5.65 -14.08
N THR A 222 -10.78 -6.15 -15.11
CA THR A 222 -11.51 -5.37 -16.10
C THR A 222 -12.98 -5.77 -16.05
N CYS A 223 -13.88 -5.05 -16.72
CA CYS A 223 -15.28 -5.51 -16.82
C CYS A 223 -15.44 -6.70 -17.77
N THR A 224 -14.48 -6.92 -18.69
CA THR A 224 -14.55 -7.93 -19.74
C THR A 224 -13.98 -9.29 -19.31
N ALA A 225 -13.03 -9.31 -18.38
CA ALA A 225 -12.46 -10.54 -17.82
C ALA A 225 -12.11 -10.35 -16.33
N VAL A 226 -12.38 -11.40 -15.53
CA VAL A 226 -12.09 -11.49 -14.08
C VAL A 226 -10.86 -12.35 -13.86
#